data_AF-A0A920QL69-F1
#
_entry.id   AF-A0A920QL69-F1
#
_cell.length_a   1.000
_cell.length_b   1.000
_cell.length_c   1.000
_cell.angle_alpha   90.00
_cell.angle_beta   90.00
_cell.angle_gamma   90.00
#
_symmetry.space_group_name_H-M   'P 1'
#
loop_
_entity.id
_entity.type
_entity.pdbx_description
1 polymer ?
#
loop_
_entity_poly.entity_id
_entity_poly.type
_entity_poly.pdbx_seq_one_letter_code
_entity_poly.pdbx_strand_id
1 'polypeptide(L)'
;MGLVSLRNLSNLLRRTALTYYDNDTVASLQGSSWLEFLDETGKTKEFSQGAGKVLGNELFQQKVKPDMNALFPLVKKWIISSRHYN
;
A
#
# COMPACT_ATOMS: atom_id res chain seq x y z
N MET A 1 -18.36 -3.01 -6.71
CA MET A 1 -17.33 -4.05 -6.93
C MET A 1 -15.88 -3.54 -6.85
N GLY A 2 -15.55 -2.26 -7.13
CA GLY A 2 -14.16 -1.78 -7.09
C GLY A 2 -13.50 -1.68 -5.69
N LEU A 3 -14.24 -1.35 -4.63
CA LEU A 3 -13.66 -1.14 -3.29
C LEU A 3 -13.10 -2.42 -2.64
N VAL A 4 -13.64 -3.58 -2.99
CA VAL A 4 -13.19 -4.88 -2.45
C VAL A 4 -11.77 -5.20 -2.92
N SER A 5 -11.46 -4.92 -4.19
CA SER A 5 -10.13 -5.12 -4.76
C SER A 5 -9.09 -4.22 -4.08
N LEU A 6 -9.45 -2.98 -3.76
CA LEU A 6 -8.58 -2.03 -3.06
C LEU A 6 -8.22 -2.52 -1.66
N ARG A 7 -9.23 -3.01 -0.93
CA ARG A 7 -9.06 -3.55 0.42
C ARG A 7 -8.20 -4.82 0.42
N ASN A 8 -8.36 -5.67 -0.60
CA ASN A 8 -7.51 -6.84 -0.79
C ASN A 8 -6.05 -6.47 -1.09
N LEU A 9 -5.81 -5.46 -1.94
CA LEU A 9 -4.46 -4.97 -2.21
C LEU A 9 -3.79 -4.42 -0.94
N SER A 10 -4.51 -3.59 -0.17
CA SER A 10 -4.00 -3.04 1.10
C SER A 10 -3.70 -4.15 2.13
N ASN A 11 -4.56 -5.17 2.24
CA ASN A 11 -4.29 -6.33 3.09
C ASN A 11 -3.09 -7.15 2.60
N LEU A 12 -2.94 -7.34 1.29
CA LEU A 12 -1.81 -8.08 0.73
C LEU A 12 -0.49 -7.36 1.02
N LEU A 13 -0.47 -6.04 0.86
CA LEU A 13 0.67 -5.19 1.24
C LEU A 13 0.98 -5.32 2.72
N ARG A 14 -0.03 -5.21 3.61
CA ARG A 14 0.16 -5.40 5.06
C ARG A 14 0.73 -6.77 5.39
N ARG A 15 0.18 -7.85 4.83
CA ARG A 15 0.71 -9.21 5.07
C ARG A 15 2.16 -9.36 4.62
N THR A 16 2.50 -8.79 3.47
CA THR A 16 3.87 -8.79 2.94
C THR A 16 4.79 -7.97 3.85
N ALA A 17 4.38 -6.76 4.23
CA ALA A 17 5.12 -5.91 5.15
C ALA A 17 5.38 -6.60 6.49
N LEU A 18 4.36 -7.23 7.08
CA LEU A 18 4.48 -7.99 8.34
C LEU A 18 5.34 -9.25 8.23
N THR A 19 5.60 -9.73 7.01
CA THR A 19 6.46 -10.91 6.76
C THR A 19 7.93 -10.50 6.59
N TYR A 20 8.18 -9.38 5.93
CA TYR A 20 9.53 -8.92 5.57
C TYR A 20 10.09 -7.83 6.50
N TYR A 21 9.24 -7.16 7.27
CA TYR A 21 9.58 -6.07 8.19
C TYR A 21 8.99 -6.33 9.58
N ASP A 22 9.55 -5.64 10.58
CA ASP A 22 9.14 -5.78 11.98
C ASP A 22 7.66 -5.49 12.18
N ASN A 23 6.97 -6.47 12.77
CA ASN A 23 5.52 -6.45 12.93
C ASN A 23 5.06 -5.29 13.81
N ASP A 24 5.82 -4.99 14.87
CA ASP A 24 5.49 -3.94 15.85
C ASP A 24 5.45 -2.54 15.21
N THR A 25 6.42 -2.27 14.33
CA THR A 25 6.48 -1.05 13.54
C THR A 25 5.33 -0.99 12.54
N VAL A 26 5.12 -2.04 11.76
CA VAL A 26 4.10 -2.06 10.70
C VAL A 26 2.67 -2.02 11.24
N ALA A 27 2.40 -2.67 12.37
CA ALA A 27 1.08 -2.70 13.00
C ALA A 27 0.64 -1.31 13.50
N SER A 28 1.59 -0.50 13.96
CA SER A 28 1.35 0.90 14.36
C SER A 28 1.14 1.85 13.17
N LEU A 29 1.57 1.47 11.96
CA LEU A 29 1.41 2.32 10.77
C LEU A 29 -0.02 2.31 10.24
N GLN A 30 -0.60 3.51 10.16
CA GLN A 30 -1.96 3.75 9.67
C GLN A 30 -2.01 5.03 8.83
N GLY A 31 -3.02 5.13 7.97
CA GLY A 31 -3.27 6.35 7.19
C GLY A 31 -2.08 6.77 6.35
N SER A 32 -1.57 7.98 6.61
CA SER A 32 -0.42 8.57 5.90
C SER A 32 0.90 7.86 6.19
N SER A 33 1.15 7.49 7.45
CA SER A 33 2.42 6.83 7.83
C SER A 33 2.57 5.46 7.19
N TRP A 34 1.45 4.76 6.97
CA TRP A 34 1.44 3.53 6.17
C TRP A 34 1.86 3.78 4.72
N LEU A 35 1.37 4.86 4.11
CA LEU A 35 1.74 5.21 2.73
C LEU A 35 3.20 5.62 2.62
N GLU A 36 3.72 6.41 3.56
CA GLU A 36 5.13 6.80 3.63
C GLU A 36 6.05 5.58 3.79
N PHE A 37 5.66 4.60 4.61
CA PHE A 37 6.41 3.35 4.72
C PHE A 37 6.47 2.57 3.40
N LEU A 38 5.35 2.47 2.68
CA LEU A 38 5.34 1.86 1.34
C LEU A 38 6.22 2.63 0.36
N ASP A 39 6.26 3.95 0.50
CA ASP A 39 7.07 4.87 -0.29
C ASP A 39 8.56 4.59 -0.13
N GLU A 40 9.00 4.55 1.13
CA GLU A 40 10.38 4.32 1.56
C GLU A 40 10.86 2.93 1.13
N THR A 41 10.08 1.90 1.44
CA THR A 41 10.43 0.50 1.15
C THR A 41 10.35 0.16 -0.33
N GLY A 42 9.42 0.80 -1.06
CA GLY A 42 9.22 0.64 -2.50
C GLY A 42 10.07 1.57 -3.35
N LYS A 43 10.82 2.50 -2.73
CA LYS A 43 11.53 3.60 -3.40
C LYS A 43 10.66 4.30 -4.45
N THR A 44 9.40 4.59 -4.11
CA THR A 44 8.44 5.25 -5.01
C THR A 44 7.63 6.26 -4.26
N LYS A 45 7.32 7.41 -4.87
CA LYS A 45 6.45 8.44 -4.26
C LYS A 45 4.95 8.25 -4.51
N GLU A 46 4.60 7.21 -5.25
CA GLU A 46 3.25 7.05 -5.80
C GLU A 46 2.23 6.59 -4.76
N PHE A 47 2.67 6.06 -3.61
CA PHE A 47 1.78 5.71 -2.51
C PHE A 47 1.37 6.93 -1.68
N SER A 48 2.34 7.75 -1.27
CA SER A 48 2.06 8.94 -0.46
C SER A 48 1.57 10.14 -1.26
N GLN A 49 2.02 10.31 -2.51
CA GLN A 49 1.71 11.48 -3.36
C GLN A 49 0.77 11.14 -4.53
N GLY A 50 0.75 9.89 -4.99
CA GLY A 50 0.08 9.47 -6.23
C GLY A 50 -1.18 8.62 -6.03
N ALA A 51 -1.39 7.67 -6.95
CA ALA A 51 -2.59 6.81 -6.99
C ALA A 51 -2.73 5.90 -5.76
N GLY A 52 -1.66 5.64 -5.00
CA GLY A 52 -1.70 4.80 -3.81
C GLY A 52 -2.27 5.48 -2.56
N LYS A 53 -2.56 6.80 -2.59
CA LYS A 53 -3.20 7.52 -1.46
C LYS A 53 -4.50 6.86 -1.00
N VAL A 54 -5.22 6.30 -1.96
CA VAL A 54 -6.47 5.57 -1.76
C VAL A 54 -6.29 4.29 -0.92
N LEU A 55 -5.08 3.78 -0.73
CA LEU A 55 -4.77 2.62 0.11
C LEU A 55 -4.54 2.97 1.59
N GLY A 56 -4.50 4.25 1.94
CA GLY A 56 -4.32 4.74 3.31
C GLY A 56 -5.64 5.20 3.92
N ASN A 57 -5.70 6.47 4.33
CA ASN A 57 -6.89 7.05 4.96
C ASN A 57 -8.09 7.14 4.01
N GLU A 58 -7.81 7.27 2.72
CA GLU A 58 -8.83 7.42 1.66
C GLU A 58 -9.56 6.11 1.32
N LEU A 59 -9.09 4.96 1.82
CA LEU A 59 -9.73 3.65 1.64
C LEU A 59 -11.11 3.60 2.32
N PHE A 60 -11.32 4.44 3.33
CA PHE A 60 -12.57 4.59 4.07
C PHE A 60 -13.48 5.70 3.52
N GLN A 61 -12.98 6.49 2.55
CA GLN A 61 -13.74 7.58 1.93
C GLN A 61 -14.59 7.03 0.78
N GLN A 62 -15.91 7.04 0.92
CA GLN A 62 -16.86 6.50 -0.08
C GLN A 62 -16.83 7.23 -1.44
N LYS A 63 -16.21 8.41 -1.54
CA LYS A 63 -16.15 9.22 -2.77
C LYS A 63 -14.87 9.05 -3.58
N VAL A 64 -13.95 8.19 -3.15
CA VAL A 64 -12.69 8.00 -3.88
C VAL A 64 -12.88 7.03 -5.05
N LYS A 65 -12.43 7.45 -6.24
CA LYS A 65 -12.30 6.60 -7.41
C LYS A 65 -10.85 6.12 -7.50
N PRO A 66 -10.53 4.92 -7.00
CA PRO A 66 -9.19 4.38 -7.11
C PRO A 66 -8.86 4.07 -8.57
N ASP A 67 -7.71 4.54 -9.04
CA ASP A 67 -7.20 4.17 -10.36
C ASP A 67 -6.58 2.78 -10.31
N MET A 68 -7.43 1.77 -10.54
CA MET A 68 -7.00 0.38 -10.47
C MET A 68 -5.93 0.03 -11.49
N ASN A 69 -5.91 0.71 -12.65
CA ASN A 69 -4.92 0.47 -13.69
C ASN A 69 -3.51 0.94 -13.27
N ALA A 70 -3.42 2.03 -12.50
CA ALA A 70 -2.16 2.49 -11.91
C ALA A 70 -1.79 1.74 -10.62
N LEU A 71 -2.78 1.41 -9.78
CA LEU A 71 -2.57 0.72 -8.50
C LEU A 71 -2.05 -0.71 -8.65
N PHE A 72 -2.61 -1.47 -9.59
CA PHE A 72 -2.25 -2.87 -9.77
C PHE A 72 -0.74 -3.07 -10.06
N PRO A 73 -0.15 -2.39 -11.07
CA PRO A 73 1.28 -2.49 -11.33
C PRO A 73 2.11 -1.89 -10.19
N LEU A 74 1.64 -0.84 -9.53
CA LEU A 74 2.30 -0.23 -8.38
C LEU A 74 2.46 -1.23 -7.22
N VAL A 75 1.34 -1.84 -6.79
CA VAL A 75 1.31 -2.83 -5.70
C VAL A 75 2.14 -4.05 -6.07
N LYS A 76 2.00 -4.55 -7.30
CA LYS A 76 2.80 -5.68 -7.79
C LYS A 76 4.30 -5.38 -7.74
N LYS A 77 4.71 -4.20 -8.22
CA LYS A 77 6.11 -3.78 -8.22
C LYS A 77 6.66 -3.65 -6.79
N TRP A 78 5.88 -3.07 -5.88
CA TRP A 78 6.23 -2.98 -4.47
C TRP A 78 6.46 -4.36 -3.86
N ILE A 79 5.50 -5.28 -4.02
CA ILE A 79 5.61 -6.66 -3.48
C ILE A 79 6.86 -7.35 -4.01
N ILE A 80 7.14 -7.25 -5.31
CA ILE A 80 8.35 -7.86 -5.91
C ILE A 80 9.62 -7.24 -5.31
N SER A 81 9.65 -5.92 -5.12
CA SER A 81 10.78 -5.21 -4.51
C SER A 81 11.01 -5.65 -3.06
N SER A 82 9.95 -5.76 -2.26
CA SER A 82 10.04 -6.19 -0.85
C SER A 82 10.58 -7.61 -0.69
N ARG A 83 10.31 -8.52 -1.66
CA ARG A 83 10.84 -9.88 -1.63
C ARG A 83 12.36 -9.96 -1.81
N HIS A 84 12.97 -8.93 -2.40
CA HIS A 84 14.40 -8.88 -2.71
C HIS A 84 15.24 -8.20 -1.63
N TYR A 85 14.64 -7.76 -0.51
CA TYR A 85 15.32 -7.05 0.57
C TYR A 85 15.85 -7.97 1.70
N ASN A 86 15.89 -9.30 1.48
CA ASN A 86 16.52 -10.28 2.38
C ASN A 86 17.77 -10.88 1.75
#